data_AF-A0AAV4PCF1-F1
#
_entry.id   AF-A0AAV4PCF1-F1
#
_cell.length_a   1.000
_cell.length_b   1.000
_cell.length_c   1.000
_cell.angle_alpha   90.00
_cell.angle_beta   90.00
_cell.angle_gamma   90.00
#
_symmetry.space_group_name_H-M   'P 1'
#
loop_
_entity.id
_entity.type
_entity.pdbx_description
1 polymer ?
#
loop_
_entity_poly.entity_id
_entity_poly.type
_entity_poly.pdbx_seq_one_letter_code
_entity_poly.pdbx_strand_id
1 'polypeptide(L)'
;MDWLTSWPTDALIAVSTHFIRQFDIETTPEVKTQLMESMGVMHDTVSTQCNEYFQRYRRLTYVTPKSYLAFINGYKAIYTEKRTGISGLASRINSGLTKLQEATISVNELKVVIDVKKKTESAEIVKNSVQVVKDRAQKIVDKISVEKAIAEEKLEAAKPALEAAEAALQTINAGDIATVRKLPKPPHLIMRIMDCVLILFQEPMKPTVPDPERACPTPSWKCL
;
A
#
# COMPACT_ATOMS: atom_id res chain seq x y z
N MET A 1 78.12 28.17 49.80
CA MET A 1 76.72 28.67 49.87
C MET A 1 76.13 28.50 48.49
N ASP A 2 75.18 27.59 48.30
CA ASP A 2 74.49 27.39 47.03
C ASP A 2 73.28 28.33 46.97
N TRP A 3 73.29 29.28 46.04
CA TRP A 3 72.21 30.24 45.87
C TRP A 3 71.18 29.73 44.85
N LEU A 4 69.90 29.65 45.25
CA LEU A 4 68.84 29.25 44.33
C LEU A 4 68.40 30.47 43.50
N THR A 5 68.65 30.45 42.19
CA THR A 5 68.18 31.47 41.24
C THR A 5 66.85 31.05 40.60
N SER A 6 66.21 31.99 39.89
CA SER A 6 65.08 31.65 39.01
C SER A 6 65.51 30.55 38.04
N TRP A 7 64.56 29.68 37.68
CA TRP A 7 64.82 28.63 36.71
C TRP A 7 65.09 29.24 35.32
N PRO A 8 66.19 28.85 34.65
CA PRO A 8 66.41 29.24 33.26
C PRO A 8 65.37 28.59 32.35
N THR A 9 65.18 29.15 31.16
CA THR A 9 64.22 28.65 30.16
C THR A 9 64.43 27.18 29.84
N ASP A 10 65.68 26.73 29.71
CA ASP A 10 66.02 25.32 29.47
C ASP A 10 65.51 24.38 30.59
N ALA A 11 65.59 24.83 31.85
CA ALA A 11 65.07 24.06 32.98
C ALA A 11 63.54 24.00 32.95
N LEU A 12 62.87 25.10 32.59
CA LEU A 12 61.41 25.13 32.43
C LEU A 12 60.94 24.18 31.33
N ILE A 13 61.67 24.11 30.22
CA ILE A 13 61.40 23.19 29.10
C ILE A 13 61.67 21.74 29.51
N ALA A 14 62.75 21.47 30.25
CA ALA A 14 63.04 20.12 30.75
C ALA A 14 61.94 19.62 31.70
N VAL A 15 61.41 20.51 32.55
CA VAL A 15 60.32 20.20 33.48
C VAL A 15 59.01 19.94 32.73
N SER A 16 58.58 20.82 31.81
CA SER A 16 57.38 20.54 31.00
C SER A 16 57.54 19.26 30.20
N THR A 17 58.73 19.01 29.65
CA THR A 17 59.05 17.77 28.94
C THR A 17 58.84 16.54 29.82
N HIS A 18 59.41 16.54 31.02
CA HIS A 18 59.25 15.43 31.95
C HIS A 18 57.78 15.16 32.28
N PHE A 19 57.00 16.21 32.57
CA PHE A 19 55.60 16.06 32.98
C PHE A 19 54.63 15.75 31.82
N ILE A 20 54.88 16.23 30.61
CA ILE A 20 53.97 16.09 29.45
C ILE A 20 54.33 14.90 28.57
N ARG A 21 55.58 14.42 28.58
CA ARG A 21 56.02 13.29 27.74
C ARG A 21 55.15 12.05 27.89
N GLN A 22 54.84 11.67 29.13
CA GLN A 22 54.01 10.50 29.46
C GLN A 22 52.50 10.77 29.39
N PHE A 23 52.08 12.02 29.25
CA PHE A 23 50.66 12.37 29.16
C PHE A 23 50.14 12.14 27.75
N ASP A 24 49.00 11.45 27.62
CA ASP A 24 48.42 11.10 26.33
C ASP A 24 47.70 12.29 25.69
N ILE A 25 48.22 12.74 24.55
CA ILE A 25 47.71 13.88 23.78
C ILE A 25 47.57 13.42 22.33
N GLU A 26 46.39 13.56 21.77
CA GLU A 26 46.10 13.31 20.36
C GLU A 26 46.73 14.42 19.50
N THR A 27 48.00 14.25 19.14
CA THR A 27 48.73 15.17 18.26
C THR A 27 49.94 14.50 17.63
N THR A 28 50.52 15.14 16.62
CA THR A 28 51.80 14.74 16.02
C THR A 28 52.95 14.98 17.01
N PRO A 29 54.00 14.12 17.04
CA PRO A 29 55.10 14.24 18.00
C PRO A 29 55.83 15.59 17.93
N GLU A 30 55.88 16.21 16.76
CA GLU A 30 56.47 17.54 16.53
C GLU A 30 55.70 18.62 17.31
N VAL A 31 54.38 18.64 17.18
CA VAL A 31 53.50 19.59 17.88
C VAL A 31 53.53 19.34 19.39
N LYS A 32 53.66 18.08 19.83
CA LYS A 32 53.84 17.76 21.25
C LYS A 32 55.13 18.37 21.79
N THR A 33 56.22 18.33 21.03
CA THR A 33 57.50 18.95 21.39
C THR A 33 57.38 20.47 21.47
N GLN A 34 56.79 21.10 20.45
CA GLN A 34 56.54 22.55 20.44
C GLN A 34 55.66 23.02 21.60
N LEU A 35 54.66 22.22 22.00
CA LEU A 35 53.84 22.51 23.18
C LEU A 35 54.69 22.55 24.46
N MET A 36 55.60 21.59 24.65
CA MET A 36 56.45 21.52 25.84
C MET A 36 57.42 22.71 25.90
N GLU A 37 57.98 23.11 24.77
CA GLU A 37 58.82 24.31 24.63
C GLU A 37 58.03 25.59 24.93
N SER A 38 56.85 25.72 24.31
CA SER A 38 55.95 26.87 24.48
C SER A 38 55.52 27.08 25.94
N MET A 39 55.24 25.99 26.68
CA MET A 39 54.95 26.08 28.12
C MET A 39 56.08 26.74 28.91
N GLY A 40 57.34 26.42 28.60
CA GLY A 40 58.50 27.01 29.26
C GLY A 40 58.67 28.49 28.92
N VAL A 41 58.57 28.83 27.63
CA VAL A 41 58.67 30.22 27.14
C VAL A 41 57.55 31.09 27.70
N MET A 42 56.32 30.59 27.78
CA MET A 42 55.20 31.34 28.36
C MET A 42 55.44 31.65 29.83
N HIS A 43 55.95 30.70 30.62
CA HIS A 43 56.25 30.95 32.03
C HIS A 43 57.35 31.99 32.23
N ASP A 44 58.41 31.93 31.41
CA ASP A 44 59.49 32.91 31.40
C ASP A 44 59.00 34.31 30.98
N THR A 45 58.09 34.36 30.00
CA THR A 45 57.43 35.61 29.59
C THR A 45 56.64 36.22 30.75
N VAL A 46 55.86 35.42 31.48
CA VAL A 46 55.10 35.91 32.64
C VAL A 46 56.04 36.41 33.75
N SER A 47 57.18 35.74 33.96
CA SER A 47 58.22 36.19 34.88
C SER A 47 58.75 37.59 34.50
N THR A 48 59.05 37.79 33.22
CA THR A 48 59.47 39.10 32.69
C THR A 48 58.38 40.16 32.87
N GLN A 49 57.12 39.81 32.58
CA GLN A 49 55.97 40.70 32.73
C GLN A 49 55.71 41.09 34.19
N CYS A 50 56.00 40.22 35.16
CA CYS A 50 55.93 40.58 36.58
C CYS A 50 56.93 41.70 36.94
N ASN A 51 58.12 41.71 36.33
CA ASN A 51 59.09 42.78 36.51
C ASN A 51 58.60 44.09 35.88
N GLU A 52 58.07 44.04 34.65
CA GLU A 52 57.50 45.22 33.98
C GLU A 52 56.30 45.78 34.76
N TYR A 53 55.45 44.91 35.29
CA TYR A 53 54.32 45.29 36.14
C TYR A 53 54.77 46.01 37.41
N PHE A 54 55.83 45.52 38.06
CA PHE A 54 56.43 46.20 39.20
C PHE A 54 57.03 47.56 38.82
N GLN A 55 57.74 47.66 37.70
CA GLN A 55 58.33 48.92 37.25
C GLN A 55 57.25 49.98 37.01
N ARG A 56 56.11 49.60 36.43
CA ARG A 56 55.03 50.51 36.07
C ARG A 56 54.12 50.89 37.23
N TYR A 57 53.74 49.93 38.06
CA TYR A 57 52.71 50.11 39.10
C TYR A 57 53.25 50.02 40.53
N ARG A 58 54.54 49.70 40.71
CA ARG A 58 55.17 49.46 42.02
C ARG A 58 54.48 48.38 42.86
N ARG A 59 53.76 47.47 42.20
CA ARG A 59 53.11 46.31 42.82
C ARG A 59 53.91 45.06 42.49
N LEU A 60 54.36 44.35 43.51
CA LEU A 60 55.11 43.11 43.36
C LEU A 60 54.16 41.94 43.11
N THR A 61 54.41 41.21 42.03
CA THR A 61 53.78 39.93 41.70
C THR A 61 54.87 38.90 41.50
N TYR A 62 54.65 37.69 41.98
CA TYR A 62 55.67 36.64 41.96
C TYR A 62 55.22 35.46 41.12
N VAL A 63 56.14 34.99 40.29
CA VAL A 63 56.04 33.73 39.59
C VAL A 63 57.00 32.76 40.28
N THR A 64 56.51 31.59 40.65
CA THR A 64 57.30 30.58 41.37
C THR A 64 57.25 29.23 40.65
N PRO A 65 58.24 28.34 40.84
CA PRO A 65 58.18 26.99 40.30
C PRO A 65 56.89 26.24 40.69
N LYS A 66 56.33 26.52 41.87
CA LYS A 66 55.04 25.97 42.30
C LYS A 66 53.89 26.41 41.38
N SER A 67 53.87 27.69 40.96
CA SER A 67 52.88 28.19 40.00
C SER A 67 53.04 27.54 38.61
N TYR A 68 54.26 27.22 38.19
CA TYR A 68 54.51 26.50 36.94
C TYR A 68 53.96 25.07 36.97
N LEU A 69 54.22 24.34 38.05
CA LEU A 69 53.69 22.98 38.23
C LEU A 69 52.15 22.98 38.30
N ALA A 70 51.56 23.98 38.96
CA ALA A 70 50.12 24.16 38.98
C ALA A 70 49.56 24.44 37.58
N PHE A 71 50.25 25.25 36.77
CA PHE A 71 49.90 25.49 35.37
C PHE A 71 49.92 24.21 34.53
N ILE A 72 50.99 23.40 34.61
CA ILE A 72 51.09 22.12 33.90
C ILE A 72 49.97 21.15 34.31
N ASN A 73 49.70 21.05 35.61
CA ASN A 73 48.62 20.20 36.11
C ASN A 73 47.23 20.70 35.68
N GLY A 74 47.03 22.02 35.67
CA GLY A 74 45.81 22.65 35.16
C GLY A 74 45.61 22.36 33.68
N TYR A 75 46.66 22.43 32.87
CA TYR A 75 46.62 22.05 31.46
C TYR A 75 46.17 20.60 31.28
N LYS A 76 46.77 19.65 32.02
CA LYS A 76 46.39 18.24 31.98
C LYS A 76 44.91 18.04 32.33
N ALA A 77 44.45 18.67 33.41
CA ALA A 77 43.06 18.58 33.86
C ALA A 77 42.09 19.07 32.78
N ILE A 78 42.31 20.28 32.26
CA ILE A 78 41.46 20.87 31.22
C ILE A 78 41.48 20.01 29.95
N TYR A 79 42.66 19.52 29.53
CA TYR A 79 42.76 18.66 28.36
C TYR A 79 41.95 17.36 28.53
N THR A 80 42.07 16.69 29.69
CA THR A 80 41.28 15.48 29.97
C THR A 80 39.79 15.74 29.97
N GLU A 81 39.34 16.86 30.54
CA GLU A 81 37.93 17.25 30.56
C GLU A 81 37.42 17.50 29.13
N LYS A 82 38.15 18.26 28.32
CA LYS A 82 37.75 18.52 26.93
C LYS A 82 37.75 17.27 26.07
N ARG A 83 38.76 16.40 26.23
CA ARG A 83 38.84 15.15 25.49
C ARG A 83 37.73 14.18 25.84
N THR A 84 37.40 14.02 27.12
CA THR A 84 36.27 13.18 27.54
C THR A 84 34.93 13.74 27.07
N GLY A 85 34.75 15.07 27.09
CA GLY A 85 33.58 15.73 26.53
C GLY A 85 33.41 15.49 25.03
N ILE A 86 34.48 15.65 24.23
CA ILE A 86 34.45 15.42 22.79
C ILE A 86 34.24 13.93 22.48
N SER A 87 34.92 13.03 23.19
CA SER A 87 34.75 11.58 23.02
C SER A 87 33.31 11.14 23.31
N GLY A 88 32.70 11.67 24.37
CA GLY A 88 31.31 11.43 24.69
C GLY A 88 30.35 11.92 23.59
N LEU A 89 30.60 13.11 23.03
CA LEU A 89 29.81 13.63 21.92
C LEU A 89 29.96 12.77 20.65
N ALA A 90 31.19 12.37 20.32
CA ALA A 90 31.48 11.48 19.19
C ALA A 90 30.79 10.12 19.36
N SER A 91 30.83 9.53 20.56
CA SER A 91 30.14 8.27 20.86
C SER A 91 28.63 8.38 20.65
N ARG A 92 28.01 9.49 21.10
CA ARG A 92 26.57 9.74 20.90
C ARG A 92 26.20 9.89 19.44
N ILE A 93 27.01 10.63 18.66
CA ILE A 93 26.79 10.80 17.22
C ILE A 93 26.93 9.46 16.50
N ASN A 94 27.98 8.69 16.79
CA ASN A 94 28.21 7.38 16.17
C ASN A 94 27.06 6.42 16.50
N SER A 95 26.61 6.39 17.76
CA SER A 95 25.47 5.58 18.17
C SER A 95 24.19 5.96 17.43
N GLY A 96 23.93 7.27 17.28
CA GLY A 96 22.81 7.78 16.50
C GLY A 96 22.90 7.40 15.02
N LEU A 97 24.08 7.51 14.42
CA LEU A 97 24.33 7.13 13.02
C LEU A 97 24.06 5.64 12.80
N THR A 98 24.58 4.77 13.68
CA THR A 98 24.33 3.33 13.62
C THR A 98 22.84 3.02 13.68
N LYS A 99 22.08 3.69 14.56
CA LYS A 99 20.62 3.50 14.67
C LYS A 99 19.88 3.97 13.42
N LEU A 100 20.30 5.08 12.81
CA LEU A 100 19.73 5.55 11.53
C LEU A 100 20.02 4.58 10.38
N GLN A 101 21.22 4.01 10.36
CA GLN A 101 21.60 3.00 9.36
C GLN A 101 20.79 1.71 9.54
N GLU A 102 20.64 1.22 10.77
CA GLU A 102 19.77 0.08 11.09
C GLU A 102 18.33 0.33 10.62
N ALA A 103 17.74 1.49 10.94
CA ALA A 103 16.39 1.85 10.53
C ALA A 103 16.25 1.90 9.00
N THR A 104 17.26 2.41 8.29
CA THR A 104 17.28 2.45 6.82
C THR A 104 17.26 1.05 6.21
N ILE A 105 18.04 0.12 6.78
CA ILE A 105 18.05 -1.29 6.36
C ILE A 105 16.68 -1.93 6.59
N SER A 106 16.11 -1.79 7.80
CA SER A 106 14.78 -2.34 8.12
C SER A 106 13.67 -1.79 7.22
N VAL A 107 13.70 -0.49 6.88
CA VAL A 107 12.73 0.10 5.94
C VAL A 107 12.87 -0.50 4.54
N ASN A 108 14.09 -0.74 4.07
CA ASN A 108 14.31 -1.36 2.77
C ASN A 108 13.82 -2.81 2.73
N GLU A 109 14.06 -3.59 3.79
CA GLU A 109 13.53 -4.96 3.92
C GLU A 109 12.00 -4.97 3.88
N LEU A 110 11.35 -4.08 4.64
CA LEU A 110 9.88 -3.96 4.65
C LEU A 110 9.31 -3.60 3.28
N LYS A 111 9.98 -2.71 2.53
CA LYS A 111 9.57 -2.36 1.16
C LYS A 111 9.59 -3.59 0.24
N VAL A 112 10.65 -4.41 0.31
CA VAL A 112 10.75 -5.65 -0.48
C VAL A 112 9.62 -6.61 -0.11
N VAL A 113 9.34 -6.81 1.17
CA VAL A 113 8.24 -7.69 1.62
C VAL A 113 6.88 -7.20 1.13
N ILE A 114 6.63 -5.89 1.17
CA ILE A 114 5.37 -5.30 0.66
C ILE A 114 5.23 -5.53 -0.84
N ASP A 115 6.29 -5.31 -1.63
CA ASP A 115 6.25 -5.52 -3.08
C ASP A 115 6.04 -7.00 -3.44
N VAL A 116 6.65 -7.92 -2.70
CA VAL A 116 6.41 -9.36 -2.87
C VAL A 116 4.96 -9.72 -2.53
N LYS A 117 4.42 -9.23 -1.41
CA LYS A 117 3.03 -9.48 -1.01
C LYS A 117 2.02 -8.95 -2.03
N LYS A 118 2.23 -7.74 -2.55
CA LYS A 118 1.37 -7.19 -3.62
C LYS A 118 1.40 -8.06 -4.87
N LYS A 119 2.56 -8.59 -5.26
CA LYS A 119 2.67 -9.53 -6.38
C LYS A 119 1.97 -10.86 -6.11
N THR A 120 2.09 -11.42 -4.91
CA THR A 120 1.45 -12.72 -4.57
C THR A 120 -0.07 -12.61 -4.43
N GLU A 121 -0.58 -11.55 -3.78
CA GLU A 121 -2.02 -11.32 -3.62
C GLU A 121 -2.71 -11.07 -4.98
N SER A 122 -2.03 -10.40 -5.91
CA SER A 122 -2.55 -10.20 -7.27
C SER A 122 -2.68 -11.50 -8.08
N ALA A 123 -1.84 -12.51 -7.82
CA ALA A 123 -1.87 -13.78 -8.55
C ALA A 123 -2.94 -14.75 -8.00
N GLU A 124 -3.15 -14.79 -6.69
CA GLU A 124 -4.13 -15.71 -6.07
C GLU A 124 -5.57 -15.23 -6.21
N ILE A 125 -5.82 -13.92 -6.12
CA ILE A 125 -7.17 -13.35 -6.28
C ILE A 125 -7.70 -13.53 -7.71
N VAL A 126 -6.83 -13.40 -8.73
CA VAL A 126 -7.22 -13.59 -10.14
C VAL A 126 -7.49 -15.07 -10.44
N LYS A 127 -6.70 -16.00 -9.89
CA LYS A 127 -6.93 -17.43 -10.10
C LYS A 127 -8.24 -17.93 -9.48
N ASN A 128 -8.54 -17.51 -8.24
CA ASN A 128 -9.76 -17.92 -7.56
C ASN A 128 -11.02 -17.27 -8.14
N SER A 129 -10.96 -16.01 -8.58
CA SER A 129 -12.11 -15.35 -9.22
C SER A 129 -12.46 -15.97 -10.58
N VAL A 130 -11.47 -16.34 -11.38
CA VAL A 130 -11.69 -17.02 -12.68
C VAL A 130 -12.33 -18.40 -12.50
N GLN A 131 -11.92 -19.16 -11.48
CA GLN A 131 -12.48 -20.48 -11.21
C GLN A 131 -13.96 -20.40 -10.79
N VAL A 132 -14.31 -19.44 -9.93
CA VAL A 132 -15.71 -19.22 -9.49
C VAL A 132 -16.61 -18.79 -10.65
N VAL A 133 -16.10 -17.99 -11.59
CA VAL A 133 -16.86 -17.58 -12.78
C VAL A 133 -17.06 -18.77 -13.74
N LYS A 134 -16.04 -19.62 -13.91
CA LYS A 134 -16.12 -20.83 -14.74
C LYS A 134 -17.19 -21.80 -14.22
N ASP A 135 -17.20 -22.07 -12.91
CA ASP A 135 -18.14 -23.02 -12.30
C ASP A 135 -19.60 -22.51 -12.35
N ARG A 136 -19.79 -21.18 -12.28
CA ARG A 136 -21.12 -20.57 -12.44
C ARG A 136 -21.60 -20.64 -13.89
N ALA A 137 -20.73 -20.35 -14.85
CA ALA A 137 -21.06 -20.43 -16.27
C ALA A 137 -21.43 -21.86 -16.69
N GLN A 138 -20.68 -22.86 -16.21
CA GLN A 138 -20.94 -24.27 -16.53
C GLN A 138 -22.33 -24.72 -16.06
N LYS A 139 -22.73 -24.36 -14.83
CA LYS A 139 -24.07 -24.68 -14.30
C LYS A 139 -25.22 -24.07 -15.11
N ILE A 140 -25.00 -22.92 -15.73
CA ILE A 140 -26.02 -22.27 -16.57
C ILE A 140 -26.15 -23.03 -17.90
N VAL A 141 -25.02 -23.40 -18.52
CA VAL A 141 -25.00 -24.17 -19.76
C VAL A 141 -25.68 -25.53 -19.58
N ASP A 142 -25.39 -26.23 -18.48
CA ASP A 142 -25.99 -27.54 -18.21
C ASP A 142 -27.51 -27.45 -18.04
N LYS A 143 -28.02 -26.41 -17.35
CA LYS A 143 -29.46 -26.17 -17.20
C LYS A 143 -30.15 -25.88 -18.53
N ILE A 144 -29.56 -25.01 -19.36
CA ILE A 144 -30.09 -24.66 -20.69
C ILE A 144 -30.15 -25.91 -21.57
N SER A 145 -29.16 -26.81 -21.48
CA SER A 145 -29.14 -28.04 -22.27
C SER A 145 -30.29 -28.99 -21.90
N VAL A 146 -30.60 -29.10 -20.61
CA VAL A 146 -31.72 -29.92 -20.10
C VAL A 146 -33.06 -29.32 -20.52
N GLU A 147 -33.24 -28.02 -20.36
CA GLU A 147 -34.48 -27.34 -20.75
C GLU A 147 -34.70 -27.41 -22.27
N LYS A 148 -33.64 -27.29 -23.07
CA LYS A 148 -33.70 -27.43 -24.52
C LYS A 148 -34.17 -28.84 -24.92
N ALA A 149 -33.60 -29.89 -24.32
CA ALA A 149 -34.00 -31.27 -24.63
C ALA A 149 -35.48 -31.53 -24.35
N ILE A 150 -36.00 -31.02 -23.22
CA ILE A 150 -37.42 -31.15 -22.85
C ILE A 150 -38.32 -30.38 -23.83
N ALA A 151 -37.89 -29.20 -24.29
CA ALA A 151 -38.67 -28.41 -25.25
C ALA A 151 -38.72 -29.08 -26.64
N GLU A 152 -37.61 -29.67 -27.07
CA GLU A 152 -37.50 -30.33 -28.38
C GLU A 152 -38.31 -31.63 -28.42
N GLU A 153 -38.36 -32.39 -27.32
CA GLU A 153 -39.24 -33.57 -27.18
C GLU A 153 -40.73 -33.19 -27.29
N LYS A 154 -41.14 -32.11 -26.60
CA LYS A 154 -42.53 -31.61 -26.67
C LYS A 154 -42.89 -31.08 -28.06
N LEU A 155 -41.92 -30.50 -28.78
CA LEU A 155 -42.12 -30.03 -30.14
C LEU A 155 -42.34 -31.21 -31.10
N GLU A 156 -41.51 -32.26 -31.02
CA GLU A 156 -41.68 -33.46 -31.86
C GLU A 156 -43.01 -34.16 -31.59
N ALA A 157 -43.47 -34.21 -30.34
CA ALA A 157 -44.78 -34.77 -30.01
C ALA A 157 -45.96 -33.97 -30.61
N ALA A 158 -45.79 -32.66 -30.83
CA ALA A 158 -46.83 -31.77 -31.35
C ALA A 158 -46.89 -31.69 -32.89
N LYS A 159 -45.77 -31.91 -33.59
CA LYS A 159 -45.70 -31.89 -35.06
C LYS A 159 -46.72 -32.78 -35.78
N PRO A 160 -46.96 -34.06 -35.40
CA PRO A 160 -47.89 -34.91 -36.14
C PRO A 160 -49.34 -34.42 -36.04
N ALA A 161 -49.72 -33.78 -34.92
CA ALA A 161 -51.05 -33.20 -34.75
C ALA A 161 -51.24 -31.95 -35.62
N LEU A 162 -50.18 -31.15 -35.79
CA LEU A 162 -50.18 -29.95 -36.65
C LEU A 162 -50.26 -30.33 -38.13
N GLU A 163 -49.42 -31.27 -38.59
CA GLU A 163 -49.43 -31.73 -39.99
C GLU A 163 -50.77 -32.38 -40.37
N ALA A 164 -51.37 -33.15 -39.45
CA ALA A 164 -52.70 -33.70 -39.64
C ALA A 164 -53.78 -32.61 -39.77
N ALA A 165 -53.68 -31.51 -39.01
CA ALA A 165 -54.60 -30.38 -39.10
C ALA A 165 -54.41 -29.56 -40.39
N GLU A 166 -53.17 -29.34 -40.83
CA GLU A 166 -52.86 -28.66 -42.11
C GLU A 166 -53.36 -29.48 -43.31
N ALA A 167 -53.16 -30.80 -43.29
CA ALA A 167 -53.69 -31.68 -44.33
C ALA A 167 -55.22 -31.64 -44.41
N ALA A 168 -55.91 -31.57 -43.26
CA ALA A 168 -57.37 -31.41 -43.24
C ALA A 168 -57.81 -30.04 -43.79
N LEU A 169 -57.08 -28.97 -43.50
CA LEU A 169 -57.36 -27.62 -44.03
C LEU A 169 -57.26 -27.56 -45.56
N GLN A 170 -56.29 -28.26 -46.16
CA GLN A 170 -56.13 -28.36 -47.62
C GLN A 170 -57.31 -29.06 -48.33
N THR A 171 -58.20 -29.75 -47.59
CA THR A 171 -59.40 -30.36 -48.17
C THR A 171 -60.60 -29.41 -48.26
N ILE A 172 -60.54 -28.25 -47.61
CA ILE A 172 -61.62 -27.25 -47.61
C ILE A 172 -61.51 -26.39 -48.87
N ASN A 173 -62.52 -26.45 -49.74
CA ASN A 173 -62.56 -25.62 -50.95
C ASN A 173 -63.43 -24.37 -50.74
N ALA A 174 -63.24 -23.36 -51.59
CA ALA A 174 -64.04 -22.12 -51.56
C ALA A 174 -65.56 -22.37 -51.69
N GLY A 175 -65.95 -23.47 -52.34
CA GLY A 175 -67.35 -23.92 -52.43
C GLY A 175 -67.96 -24.27 -51.08
N ASP A 176 -67.22 -24.96 -50.21
CA ASP A 176 -67.68 -25.36 -48.88
C ASP A 176 -67.92 -24.14 -47.99
N ILE A 177 -67.02 -23.16 -48.05
CA ILE A 177 -67.16 -21.86 -47.35
C ILE A 177 -68.41 -21.10 -47.86
N ALA A 178 -68.66 -21.12 -49.17
CA ALA A 178 -69.84 -20.48 -49.76
C ALA A 178 -71.16 -21.14 -49.33
N THR A 179 -71.18 -22.45 -49.06
CA THR A 179 -72.38 -23.11 -48.51
C THR A 179 -72.69 -22.66 -47.08
N VAL A 180 -71.66 -22.55 -46.24
CA VAL A 180 -71.80 -22.11 -44.84
C VAL A 180 -72.31 -20.66 -44.77
N ARG A 181 -71.86 -19.78 -45.67
CA ARG A 181 -72.34 -18.38 -45.76
C ARG A 181 -73.81 -18.25 -46.17
N LYS A 182 -74.33 -19.19 -46.96
CA LYS A 182 -75.73 -19.17 -47.46
C LYS A 182 -76.76 -19.66 -46.43
N LEU A 183 -76.31 -20.25 -45.31
CA LEU A 183 -77.21 -20.73 -44.27
C LEU A 183 -77.77 -19.56 -43.44
N PRO A 184 -79.10 -19.33 -43.43
CA PRO A 184 -79.70 -18.23 -42.67
C PRO A 184 -79.62 -18.43 -41.15
N LYS A 185 -79.59 -19.69 -40.68
CA LYS A 185 -79.32 -20.07 -39.28
C LYS A 185 -78.40 -21.30 -39.27
N PRO A 186 -77.06 -21.11 -39.25
CA PRO A 186 -76.12 -22.23 -39.22
C PRO A 186 -76.31 -23.10 -37.97
N PRO A 187 -76.12 -24.43 -38.06
CA PRO A 187 -76.06 -25.29 -36.89
C PRO A 187 -75.05 -24.76 -35.86
N HIS A 188 -75.43 -24.80 -34.58
CA HIS A 188 -74.63 -24.27 -33.48
C HIS A 188 -73.18 -24.79 -33.45
N LEU A 189 -72.93 -26.04 -33.88
CA LEU A 189 -71.58 -26.60 -33.96
C LEU A 189 -70.66 -25.80 -34.92
N ILE A 190 -71.18 -25.38 -36.07
CA ILE A 190 -70.44 -24.57 -37.05
C ILE A 190 -70.13 -23.19 -36.47
N MET A 191 -71.09 -22.60 -35.75
CA MET A 191 -70.88 -21.30 -35.09
C MET A 191 -69.76 -21.36 -34.04
N ARG A 192 -69.61 -22.49 -33.34
CA ARG A 192 -68.51 -22.68 -32.36
C ARG A 192 -67.15 -22.86 -32.99
N ILE A 193 -67.08 -23.62 -34.08
CA ILE A 193 -65.82 -23.78 -34.82
C ILE A 193 -65.35 -22.41 -35.33
N MET A 194 -66.27 -21.58 -35.84
CA MET A 194 -65.95 -20.22 -36.29
C MET A 194 -65.55 -19.28 -35.14
N ASP A 195 -66.16 -19.40 -33.95
CA ASP A 195 -65.71 -18.68 -32.76
C ASP A 195 -64.26 -19.02 -32.37
N CYS A 196 -63.87 -20.30 -32.45
CA CYS A 196 -62.48 -20.71 -32.21
C CYS A 196 -61.50 -20.10 -33.23
N VAL A 197 -61.92 -20.02 -34.50
CA VAL A 197 -61.15 -19.34 -35.54
C VAL A 197 -60.98 -17.85 -35.21
N LEU A 198 -62.07 -17.15 -34.84
CA LEU A 198 -61.98 -15.73 -34.44
C LEU A 198 -61.01 -15.50 -33.27
N ILE A 199 -60.98 -16.42 -32.29
CA ILE A 199 -60.03 -16.35 -31.16
C ILE A 199 -58.58 -16.54 -31.64
N LEU A 200 -58.32 -17.51 -32.51
CA LEU A 200 -56.98 -17.75 -33.06
C LEU A 200 -56.48 -16.57 -33.91
N PHE A 201 -57.39 -15.89 -34.61
CA PHE A 201 -57.09 -14.69 -35.41
C PHE A 201 -57.16 -13.37 -34.62
N GLN A 202 -57.40 -13.43 -33.30
CA GLN A 202 -57.48 -12.26 -32.41
C GLN A 202 -58.55 -11.21 -32.80
N GLU A 203 -59.66 -11.66 -33.40
CA GLU A 203 -60.79 -10.80 -33.79
C GLU A 203 -61.70 -10.48 -32.57
N PRO A 204 -62.44 -9.35 -32.57
CA PRO A 204 -63.26 -8.94 -31.44
C PRO A 204 -64.45 -9.89 -31.23
N MET A 205 -64.53 -10.47 -30.02
CA MET A 205 -65.61 -11.37 -29.59
C MET A 205 -66.75 -10.61 -28.92
N LYS A 206 -67.98 -11.14 -29.02
CA LYS A 206 -69.11 -10.57 -28.27
C LYS A 206 -69.02 -10.94 -26.79
N PRO A 207 -69.59 -10.13 -25.88
CA PRO A 207 -69.69 -10.49 -24.47
C PRO A 207 -70.44 -11.81 -24.27
N THR A 208 -69.99 -12.63 -23.30
CA THR A 208 -70.57 -13.95 -23.02
C THR A 208 -71.96 -13.82 -22.41
N VAL A 209 -73.01 -14.04 -23.21
CA VAL A 209 -74.41 -14.08 -22.74
C VAL A 209 -74.90 -15.53 -22.76
N PRO A 210 -75.56 -16.05 -21.71
CA PRO A 210 -76.11 -17.42 -21.72
C PRO A 210 -77.19 -17.58 -22.80
N ASP A 211 -77.15 -18.69 -23.54
CA ASP A 211 -78.11 -18.99 -24.60
C ASP A 211 -79.45 -19.48 -24.01
N PRO A 212 -80.60 -18.88 -24.38
CA PRO A 212 -81.91 -19.31 -23.91
C PRO A 212 -82.34 -20.70 -24.43
N GLU A 213 -81.76 -21.21 -25.52
CA GLU A 213 -82.12 -22.51 -26.11
C GLU A 213 -81.17 -23.65 -25.71
N ARG A 214 -79.96 -23.36 -25.16
CA ARG A 214 -78.91 -24.35 -24.88
C ARG A 214 -78.09 -24.00 -23.65
N ALA A 215 -77.59 -25.01 -22.93
CA ALA A 215 -76.69 -24.83 -21.78
C ALA A 215 -75.25 -24.45 -22.19
N CYS A 216 -75.08 -23.39 -22.99
CA CYS A 216 -73.77 -22.89 -23.43
C CYS A 216 -73.86 -21.38 -23.81
N PRO A 217 -72.75 -20.63 -23.86
CA PRO A 217 -72.78 -19.19 -24.18
C PRO A 217 -73.27 -18.91 -25.61
N THR A 218 -73.93 -17.81 -25.89
CA THR A 218 -74.32 -17.44 -27.25
C THR A 218 -73.08 -17.31 -28.17
N PRO A 219 -73.09 -17.91 -29.38
CA PRO A 219 -71.95 -17.79 -30.28
C PRO A 219 -71.69 -16.35 -30.75
N SER A 220 -70.40 -16.00 -30.91
CA SER A 220 -69.99 -14.65 -31.31
C SER A 220 -70.06 -14.43 -32.82
N TRP A 221 -69.87 -15.49 -33.60
CA TRP A 221 -69.90 -15.46 -35.05
C TRP A 221 -71.29 -15.10 -35.62
N LYS A 222 -71.31 -14.16 -36.56
CA LYS A 222 -72.49 -13.81 -37.38
C LYS A 222 -72.14 -14.13 -38.84
N CYS A 223 -73.01 -14.87 -39.54
CA CYS A 223 -72.92 -14.93 -41.00
C CYS A 223 -73.02 -13.51 -41.57
N LEU A 224 -72.04 -13.12 -42.39
CA LEU A 224 -72.03 -11.88 -43.18
C LEU A 224 -72.82 -12.03 -44.48
#